data_AF-A0A150WGV6-F1
#
_entry.id   AF-A0A150WGV6-F1
#
_cell.length_a   1.000
_cell.length_b   1.000
_cell.length_c   1.000
_cell.angle_alpha   90.00
_cell.angle_beta   90.00
_cell.angle_gamma   90.00
#
_symmetry.space_group_name_H-M   'P 1'
#
loop_
_entity.id
_entity.type
_entity.pdbx_description
1 polymer ?
#
loop_
_entity_poly.entity_id
_entity_poly.type
_entity_poly.pdbx_seq_one_letter_code
_entity_poly.pdbx_strand_id
1 'polypeptide(L)'
;MKKYFFIALLALASCTTTPVKPPAAPSVPADNDKEISIDYESIKRHLKMERERDSLGYAEKSFNTCETGYGYSRSQNCRQQNLTVIHFRLLCRDSEGTISTVLTESDLRPLDRRSVRWNLKGTQGVTYTDSDGYGQILAASTGSQKNQRVRLAIGNEFLYMKAGELQRVITPRPWCNQY
;
A
#
# COMPACT_ATOMS: atom_id res chain seq x y z
N MET A 1 -14.85 86.37 -3.06
CA MET A 1 -13.81 86.98 -3.93
C MET A 1 -12.91 85.88 -4.47
N LYS A 2 -12.70 85.85 -5.79
CA LYS A 2 -11.72 85.02 -6.52
C LYS A 2 -10.28 85.38 -6.12
N LYS A 3 -9.38 84.38 -6.09
CA LYS A 3 -7.94 84.39 -6.50
C LYS A 3 -7.33 83.03 -6.10
N TYR A 4 -7.15 82.08 -7.02
CA TYR A 4 -6.05 81.84 -7.98
C TYR A 4 -4.74 81.28 -7.38
N PHE A 5 -4.35 80.13 -7.97
CA PHE A 5 -3.00 79.61 -8.24
C PHE A 5 -2.07 79.25 -7.08
N PHE A 6 -1.66 77.97 -7.02
CA PHE A 6 -0.36 77.51 -7.52
C PHE A 6 -0.35 75.99 -7.62
N ILE A 7 -0.22 75.46 -8.84
CA ILE A 7 0.01 74.04 -9.12
C ILE A 7 1.53 73.81 -9.04
N ALA A 8 1.97 72.99 -8.10
CA ALA A 8 3.36 72.52 -8.01
C ALA A 8 3.46 71.14 -8.68
N LEU A 9 4.05 71.09 -9.87
CA LEU A 9 4.55 69.85 -10.47
C LEU A 9 5.77 69.36 -9.65
N LEU A 10 5.61 68.29 -8.90
CA LEU A 10 6.72 67.51 -8.35
C LEU A 10 6.99 66.32 -9.27
N ALA A 11 8.05 66.44 -10.07
CA ALA A 11 8.61 65.35 -10.84
C ALA A 11 9.22 64.31 -9.87
N LEU A 12 8.58 63.14 -9.75
CA LEU A 12 9.15 61.99 -9.08
C LEU A 12 10.19 61.35 -10.02
N ALA A 13 11.46 61.64 -9.76
CA ALA A 13 12.58 60.90 -10.32
C ALA A 13 12.59 59.48 -9.72
N SER A 14 12.20 58.47 -10.50
CA SER A 14 12.34 57.07 -10.15
C SER A 14 13.82 56.67 -10.14
N CYS A 15 14.40 56.48 -8.96
CA CYS A 15 15.62 55.70 -8.78
C CYS A 15 15.30 54.20 -8.94
N THR A 16 15.57 53.64 -10.12
CA THR A 16 15.65 52.18 -10.32
C THR A 16 16.94 51.65 -9.69
N THR A 17 16.84 51.04 -8.52
CA THR A 17 17.90 50.20 -7.96
C THR A 17 17.54 48.74 -8.22
N THR A 18 18.28 48.09 -9.10
CA THR A 18 18.16 46.66 -9.41
C THR A 18 18.71 45.85 -8.23
N PRO A 19 17.95 44.90 -7.64
CA PRO A 19 18.48 44.05 -6.59
C PRO A 19 19.43 43.00 -7.17
N VAL A 20 20.69 43.03 -6.74
CA VAL A 20 21.71 42.03 -7.07
C VAL A 20 21.33 40.71 -6.40
N LYS A 21 21.04 39.69 -7.22
CA LYS A 21 20.78 38.31 -6.79
C LYS A 21 22.01 37.76 -6.06
N PRO A 22 21.89 37.27 -4.81
CA PRO A 22 23.02 36.63 -4.13
C PRO A 22 23.45 35.36 -4.88
N PRO A 23 24.76 35.06 -4.94
CA PRO A 23 25.26 33.83 -5.55
C PRO A 23 24.69 32.61 -4.83
N ALA A 24 24.26 31.62 -5.63
CA ALA A 24 23.67 30.38 -5.15
C ALA A 24 24.64 29.64 -4.22
N ALA A 25 24.15 29.20 -3.07
CA ALA A 25 24.87 28.30 -2.19
C ALA A 25 25.26 27.02 -2.94
N PRO A 26 26.41 26.38 -2.63
CA PRO A 26 26.77 25.09 -3.20
C PRO A 26 25.64 24.09 -2.92
N SER A 27 25.09 23.50 -3.98
CA SER A 27 24.13 22.41 -3.86
C SER A 27 24.81 21.25 -3.14
N VAL A 28 24.33 20.95 -1.92
CA VAL A 28 24.63 19.70 -1.23
C VAL A 28 24.30 18.57 -2.22
N PRO A 29 25.23 17.63 -2.50
CA PRO A 29 24.90 16.50 -3.34
C PRO A 29 23.68 15.81 -2.75
N ALA A 30 22.64 15.63 -3.56
CA ALA A 30 21.47 14.86 -3.19
C ALA A 30 21.96 13.51 -2.68
N ASP A 31 21.80 13.27 -1.38
CA ASP A 31 21.97 11.95 -0.82
C ASP A 31 21.03 11.07 -1.64
N ASN A 32 21.59 10.11 -2.36
CA ASN A 32 20.79 9.11 -3.02
C ASN A 32 20.10 8.35 -1.90
N ASP A 33 18.87 8.76 -1.57
CA ASP A 33 17.92 8.00 -0.77
C ASP A 33 17.77 6.65 -1.46
N LYS A 34 18.67 5.71 -1.11
CA LYS A 34 18.48 4.31 -1.42
C LYS A 34 17.23 3.93 -0.68
N GLU A 35 16.12 3.89 -1.41
CA GLU A 35 14.84 3.40 -0.93
C GLU A 35 15.11 2.05 -0.27
N ILE A 36 15.06 2.02 1.07
CA ILE A 36 15.42 0.84 1.82
C ILE A 36 14.27 -0.16 1.61
N SER A 37 14.46 -1.05 0.64
CA SER A 37 13.50 -2.11 0.34
C SER A 37 13.60 -3.18 1.44
N ILE A 38 12.48 -3.40 2.14
CA ILE A 38 12.37 -4.41 3.19
C ILE A 38 12.16 -5.78 2.54
N ASP A 39 13.02 -6.75 2.85
CA ASP A 39 12.90 -8.11 2.34
C ASP A 39 11.98 -8.95 3.23
N TYR A 40 10.66 -8.79 3.01
CA TYR A 40 9.63 -9.50 3.76
C TYR A 40 9.72 -11.03 3.64
N GLU A 41 10.24 -11.54 2.52
CA GLU A 41 10.41 -12.99 2.30
C GLU A 41 11.48 -13.56 3.21
N SER A 42 12.61 -12.87 3.36
CA SER A 42 13.66 -13.28 4.31
C SER A 42 13.21 -13.18 5.76
N ILE A 43 12.41 -12.16 6.13
CA ILE A 43 11.80 -12.08 7.47
C ILE A 43 10.85 -13.26 7.71
N LYS A 44 9.98 -13.58 6.74
CA LYS A 44 9.06 -14.73 6.82
C LYS A 44 9.80 -16.03 7.10
N ARG A 45 10.92 -16.26 6.39
CA ARG A 45 11.79 -17.44 6.56
C ARG A 45 12.45 -17.46 7.93
N HIS A 46 13.02 -16.34 8.35
CA HIS A 46 13.64 -16.22 9.67
C HIS A 46 12.66 -16.52 10.82
N LEU A 47 11.41 -16.06 10.67
CA LEU A 47 10.34 -16.29 11.66
C LEU A 47 9.68 -17.67 11.55
N LYS A 48 10.11 -18.53 10.61
CA LYS A 48 9.51 -19.86 10.37
C LYS A 48 7.99 -19.76 10.16
N MET A 49 7.61 -18.89 9.23
CA MET A 49 6.21 -18.61 8.87
C MET A 49 5.86 -19.08 7.46
N GLU A 50 6.75 -19.83 6.81
CA GLU A 50 6.47 -20.49 5.55
C GLU A 50 5.33 -21.49 5.74
N ARG A 51 4.38 -21.45 4.81
CA ARG A 51 3.27 -22.38 4.72
C ARG A 51 3.00 -22.64 3.25
N GLU A 52 2.41 -23.79 2.95
CA GLU A 52 1.90 -24.08 1.62
C GLU A 52 0.81 -23.06 1.24
N ARG A 53 0.67 -22.79 -0.06
CA ARG A 53 -0.21 -21.71 -0.55
C ARG A 53 -1.70 -22.02 -0.32
N ASP A 54 -2.06 -23.29 -0.36
CA ASP A 54 -3.38 -23.83 -0.06
C ASP A 54 -3.70 -23.87 1.45
N SER A 55 -2.69 -23.70 2.31
CA SER A 55 -2.87 -23.42 3.74
C SER A 55 -3.32 -21.96 3.93
N LEU A 56 -4.60 -21.73 3.64
CA LEU A 56 -5.21 -20.40 3.66
C LEU A 56 -5.27 -19.79 5.07
N GLY A 57 -5.44 -18.47 5.10
CA GLY A 57 -5.70 -17.72 6.30
C GLY A 57 -4.50 -16.94 6.84
N TYR A 58 -4.71 -16.44 8.04
CA TYR A 58 -3.90 -15.43 8.69
C TYR A 58 -2.86 -16.04 9.64
N ALA A 59 -1.61 -15.60 9.53
CA ALA A 59 -0.56 -15.85 10.50
C ALA A 59 0.16 -14.55 10.83
N GLU A 60 0.57 -14.40 12.09
CA GLU A 60 1.31 -13.23 12.56
C GLU A 60 2.35 -13.66 13.59
N LYS A 61 3.56 -13.10 13.50
CA LYS A 61 4.58 -13.20 14.54
C LYS A 61 5.29 -11.86 14.73
N SER A 62 5.64 -11.58 15.98
CA SER A 62 6.47 -10.42 16.31
C SER A 62 7.94 -10.67 15.99
N PHE A 63 8.67 -9.60 15.68
CA PHE A 63 10.12 -9.60 15.48
C PHE A 63 10.73 -8.25 15.89
N ASN A 64 12.02 -8.25 16.24
CA ASN A 64 12.79 -7.04 16.49
C ASN A 64 13.49 -6.58 15.20
N THR A 65 13.27 -5.33 14.81
CA THR A 65 13.83 -4.80 13.55
C THR A 65 15.35 -4.80 13.51
N CYS A 66 16.04 -4.58 14.64
CA CYS A 66 17.50 -4.52 14.69
C CYS A 66 18.18 -5.89 14.66
N GLU A 67 17.53 -6.91 15.20
CA GLU A 67 18.04 -8.29 15.15
C GLU A 67 17.90 -8.90 13.75
N THR A 68 16.87 -8.46 13.02
CA THR A 68 16.44 -9.07 11.76
C THR A 68 17.32 -8.64 10.58
N GLY A 69 17.66 -7.36 10.46
CA GLY A 69 18.62 -6.87 9.45
C GLY A 69 18.21 -7.01 7.97
N TYR A 70 16.98 -7.43 7.65
CA TYR A 70 16.45 -7.61 6.28
C TYR A 70 15.80 -6.31 5.74
N GLY A 71 16.62 -5.27 5.58
CA GLY A 71 16.15 -3.92 5.21
C GLY A 71 15.81 -3.03 6.41
N TYR A 72 16.09 -3.49 7.64
CA TYR A 72 16.07 -2.63 8.82
C TYR A 72 17.51 -2.37 9.29
N SER A 73 17.75 -1.17 9.84
CA SER A 73 19.03 -0.88 10.49
C SER A 73 19.24 -1.80 11.68
N ARG A 74 20.47 -2.32 11.84
CA ARG A 74 20.84 -3.20 12.97
C ARG A 74 21.11 -2.44 14.27
N SER A 75 21.22 -1.12 14.23
CA SER A 75 21.66 -0.31 15.38
C SER A 75 20.81 0.93 15.62
N GLN A 76 19.90 1.29 14.71
CA GLN A 76 19.09 2.50 14.80
C GLN A 76 17.61 2.18 14.64
N ASN A 77 16.75 2.95 15.30
CA ASN A 77 15.29 2.84 15.21
C ASN A 77 14.76 1.42 15.50
N CYS A 78 15.40 0.73 16.45
CA CYS A 78 15.00 -0.60 16.90
C CYS A 78 13.60 -0.56 17.51
N ARG A 79 12.71 -1.39 17.00
CA ARG A 79 11.35 -1.53 17.52
C ARG A 79 10.84 -2.93 17.28
N GLN A 80 9.86 -3.30 18.08
CA GLN A 80 9.09 -4.51 17.83
C GLN A 80 8.08 -4.24 16.71
N GLN A 81 8.04 -5.14 15.74
CA GLN A 81 7.02 -5.15 14.69
C GLN A 81 6.40 -6.55 14.61
N ASN A 82 5.27 -6.65 13.92
CA ASN A 82 4.60 -7.89 13.60
C ASN A 82 4.65 -8.08 12.09
N LEU A 83 5.16 -9.24 11.66
CA LEU A 83 5.01 -9.69 10.29
C LEU A 83 3.66 -10.41 10.19
N THR A 84 2.78 -9.87 9.37
CA THR A 84 1.52 -10.49 8.97
C THR A 84 1.72 -11.22 7.65
N VAL A 85 1.26 -12.46 7.59
CA VAL A 85 1.20 -13.30 6.38
C VAL A 85 -0.24 -13.76 6.17
N ILE A 86 -0.85 -13.38 5.06
CA ILE A 86 -2.20 -13.81 4.71
C ILE A 86 -2.16 -14.57 3.39
N HIS A 87 -2.53 -15.85 3.43
CA HIS A 87 -2.80 -16.64 2.22
C HIS A 87 -4.29 -16.61 1.94
N PHE A 88 -4.66 -16.29 0.70
CA PHE A 88 -6.06 -16.19 0.31
C PHE A 88 -6.29 -16.80 -1.06
N ARG A 89 -7.54 -17.18 -1.35
CA ARG A 89 -7.97 -17.67 -2.66
C ARG A 89 -9.10 -16.80 -3.18
N LEU A 90 -8.95 -16.24 -4.37
CA LEU A 90 -10.00 -15.49 -5.06
C LEU A 90 -10.73 -16.40 -6.04
N LEU A 91 -12.05 -16.43 -5.90
CA LEU A 91 -12.94 -17.25 -6.69
C LEU A 91 -14.01 -16.36 -7.31
N CYS A 92 -14.47 -16.77 -8.49
CA CYS A 92 -15.56 -16.20 -9.23
C CYS A 92 -16.70 -17.18 -9.30
N ARG A 93 -17.92 -16.66 -9.18
CA ARG A 93 -19.13 -17.46 -9.37
C ARG A 93 -19.67 -17.16 -10.76
N ASP A 94 -19.96 -18.20 -11.52
CA ASP A 94 -20.40 -18.07 -12.91
C ASP A 94 -21.91 -17.76 -13.05
N SER A 95 -22.72 -17.95 -12.00
CA SER A 95 -24.18 -17.74 -12.04
C SER A 95 -24.67 -16.50 -11.27
N GLU A 96 -25.65 -15.80 -11.84
CA GLU A 96 -26.45 -14.77 -11.15
C GLU A 96 -27.71 -15.37 -10.52
N GLY A 97 -28.06 -14.89 -9.33
CA GLY A 97 -29.35 -15.17 -8.68
C GLY A 97 -29.24 -15.83 -7.31
N THR A 98 -30.38 -15.84 -6.61
CA THR A 98 -30.59 -16.61 -5.37
C THR A 98 -30.58 -18.08 -5.74
N ILE A 99 -29.53 -18.80 -5.36
CA ILE A 99 -29.52 -20.26 -5.46
C ILE A 99 -30.13 -20.83 -4.20
N SER A 100 -31.01 -21.82 -4.37
CA SER A 100 -31.54 -22.62 -3.27
C SER A 100 -30.57 -23.74 -2.86
N THR A 101 -29.49 -23.93 -3.61
CA THR A 101 -28.50 -25.00 -3.42
C THR A 101 -27.20 -24.46 -2.81
N VAL A 102 -26.49 -25.33 -2.09
CA VAL A 102 -25.16 -25.02 -1.54
C VAL A 102 -24.17 -24.87 -2.69
N LEU A 103 -23.38 -23.79 -2.70
CA LEU A 103 -22.28 -23.61 -3.65
C LEU A 103 -21.27 -24.74 -3.50
N THR A 104 -20.92 -25.37 -4.62
CA THR A 104 -19.87 -26.37 -4.71
C THR A 104 -18.63 -25.80 -5.39
N GLU A 105 -17.48 -26.48 -5.29
CA GLU A 105 -16.25 -26.06 -5.98
C GLU A 105 -16.44 -25.97 -7.50
N SER A 106 -17.28 -26.82 -8.10
CA SER A 106 -17.55 -26.80 -9.54
C SER A 106 -18.33 -25.56 -10.00
N ASP A 107 -18.99 -24.86 -9.09
CA ASP A 107 -19.70 -23.61 -9.39
C ASP A 107 -18.78 -22.38 -9.32
N LEU A 108 -17.52 -22.59 -8.95
CA LEU A 108 -16.54 -21.55 -8.68
C LEU A 108 -15.33 -21.70 -9.59
N ARG A 109 -15.00 -20.61 -10.28
CA ARG A 109 -13.81 -20.50 -11.13
C ARG A 109 -12.73 -19.69 -10.42
N PRO A 110 -11.47 -20.11 -10.40
CA PRO A 110 -10.39 -19.31 -9.84
C PRO A 110 -10.17 -18.01 -10.63
N LEU A 111 -9.87 -16.94 -9.90
CA LEU A 111 -9.39 -15.70 -10.51
C LEU A 111 -7.90 -15.84 -10.81
N ASP A 112 -7.59 -16.37 -11.98
CA ASP A 112 -6.23 -16.63 -12.46
C ASP A 112 -5.47 -15.33 -12.79
N ARG A 113 -4.18 -15.26 -12.39
CA ARG A 113 -3.18 -14.25 -12.80
C ARG A 113 -3.65 -12.81 -12.64
N ARG A 114 -4.43 -12.53 -11.61
CA ARG A 114 -4.96 -11.18 -11.36
C ARG A 114 -4.02 -10.38 -10.47
N SER A 115 -3.77 -9.14 -10.88
CA SER A 115 -3.13 -8.14 -10.04
C SER A 115 -4.14 -7.65 -8.99
N VAL A 116 -3.86 -7.96 -7.73
CA VAL A 116 -4.69 -7.60 -6.58
C VAL A 116 -3.98 -6.52 -5.79
N ARG A 117 -4.51 -5.30 -5.85
CA ARG A 117 -4.05 -4.20 -5.00
C ARG A 117 -4.66 -4.37 -3.63
N TRP A 118 -3.85 -4.28 -2.58
CA TRP A 118 -4.31 -4.45 -1.22
C TRP A 118 -3.88 -3.30 -0.32
N ASN A 119 -4.69 -3.02 0.70
CA ASN A 119 -4.37 -2.08 1.77
C ASN A 119 -4.78 -2.72 3.11
N LEU A 120 -3.85 -2.71 4.07
CA LEU A 120 -4.01 -3.23 5.41
C LEU A 120 -3.43 -2.20 6.39
N LYS A 121 -4.32 -1.40 6.99
CA LYS A 121 -4.02 -0.36 8.00
C LYS A 121 -2.68 0.36 7.80
N GLY A 122 -2.60 1.17 6.75
CA GLY A 122 -1.42 2.01 6.49
C GLY A 122 -0.28 1.30 5.76
N THR A 123 -0.36 -0.02 5.57
CA THR A 123 0.49 -0.75 4.63
C THR A 123 -0.33 -1.06 3.38
N GLN A 124 0.32 -1.01 2.21
CA GLN A 124 -0.31 -1.34 0.94
C GLN A 124 0.67 -2.03 0.03
N GLY A 125 0.15 -2.73 -0.97
CA GLY A 125 0.97 -3.37 -1.98
C GLY A 125 0.13 -3.97 -3.09
N VAL A 126 0.82 -4.74 -3.93
CA VAL A 126 0.23 -5.50 -5.01
C VAL A 126 0.68 -6.94 -4.84
N THR A 127 -0.25 -7.87 -5.04
CA THR A 127 0.07 -9.29 -5.16
C THR A 127 -0.58 -9.84 -6.42
N TYR A 128 -0.13 -11.01 -6.86
CA TYR A 128 -0.68 -11.67 -8.03
C TYR A 128 -1.23 -13.01 -7.61
N THR A 129 -2.44 -13.33 -8.09
CA THR A 129 -2.97 -14.67 -7.93
C THR A 129 -2.30 -15.65 -8.92
N ASP A 130 -2.18 -16.91 -8.54
CA ASP A 130 -1.77 -17.99 -9.46
C ASP A 130 -2.96 -18.59 -10.24
N SER A 131 -2.71 -19.69 -10.97
CA SER A 131 -3.71 -20.38 -11.79
C SER A 131 -4.93 -20.86 -11.03
N ASP A 132 -4.76 -21.13 -9.74
CA ASP A 132 -5.83 -21.64 -8.88
C ASP A 132 -6.44 -20.53 -8.02
N GLY A 133 -6.05 -19.27 -8.29
CA GLY A 133 -6.57 -18.07 -7.63
C GLY A 133 -5.92 -17.78 -6.27
N TYR A 134 -4.84 -18.47 -5.91
CA TYR A 134 -4.16 -18.23 -4.63
C TYR A 134 -3.26 -17.01 -4.68
N GLY A 135 -3.30 -16.19 -3.64
CA GLY A 135 -2.45 -15.02 -3.45
C GLY A 135 -1.92 -14.91 -2.04
N GLN A 136 -0.91 -14.05 -1.87
CA GLN A 136 -0.25 -13.81 -0.59
C GLN A 136 -0.10 -12.32 -0.30
N ILE A 137 -0.40 -11.92 0.93
CA ILE A 137 -0.08 -10.60 1.49
C ILE A 137 1.01 -10.77 2.53
N LEU A 138 2.05 -9.94 2.42
CA LEU A 138 3.10 -9.77 3.43
C LEU A 138 3.13 -8.31 3.85
N ALA A 139 3.06 -8.06 5.15
CA ALA A 139 3.10 -6.72 5.70
C ALA A 139 3.76 -6.71 7.08
N ALA A 140 4.64 -5.76 7.33
CA ALA A 140 5.15 -5.47 8.67
C ALA A 140 4.46 -4.24 9.26
N SER A 141 4.09 -4.30 10.54
CA SER A 141 3.46 -3.18 11.23
C SER A 141 3.76 -3.19 12.73
N THR A 142 3.60 -2.06 13.41
CA THR A 142 3.93 -1.93 14.84
C THR A 142 2.91 -2.58 15.79
N GLY A 143 1.69 -2.87 15.32
CA GLY A 143 0.64 -3.51 16.11
C GLY A 143 0.00 -4.67 15.36
N SER A 144 -0.77 -5.50 16.06
CA SER A 144 -1.44 -6.64 15.43
C SER A 144 -2.43 -6.20 14.35
N GLN A 145 -2.39 -6.88 13.20
CA GLN A 145 -3.30 -6.61 12.09
C GLN A 145 -4.51 -7.55 12.04
N LYS A 146 -4.59 -8.56 12.91
CA LYS A 146 -5.59 -9.64 12.86
C LYS A 146 -7.03 -9.15 12.73
N ASN A 147 -7.38 -8.12 13.49
CA ASN A 147 -8.76 -7.57 13.53
C ASN A 147 -8.95 -6.35 12.63
N GLN A 148 -7.95 -5.99 11.82
CA GLN A 148 -7.99 -4.81 10.96
C GLN A 148 -8.67 -5.15 9.64
N ARG A 149 -9.22 -4.12 8.99
CA ARG A 149 -9.86 -4.27 7.68
C ARG A 149 -8.79 -4.31 6.59
N VAL A 150 -8.78 -5.37 5.80
CA VAL A 150 -8.04 -5.45 4.55
C VAL A 150 -8.97 -5.02 3.41
N ARG A 151 -8.49 -4.11 2.57
CA ARG A 151 -9.10 -3.78 1.28
C ARG A 151 -8.41 -4.60 0.21
N LEU A 152 -9.16 -5.35 -0.60
CA LEU A 152 -8.65 -5.99 -1.83
C LEU A 152 -9.30 -5.30 -3.02
N ALA A 153 -8.55 -5.06 -4.10
CA ALA A 153 -9.04 -4.37 -5.28
C ALA A 153 -8.45 -4.91 -6.58
N ILE A 154 -9.32 -5.05 -7.57
CA ILE A 154 -8.99 -5.42 -8.96
C ILE A 154 -9.68 -4.39 -9.86
N GLY A 155 -8.92 -3.77 -10.77
CA GLY A 155 -9.42 -2.66 -11.58
C GLY A 155 -9.95 -1.52 -10.71
N ASN A 156 -11.17 -1.05 -10.96
CA ASN A 156 -11.84 0.00 -10.18
C ASN A 156 -12.66 -0.53 -8.99
N GLU A 157 -12.73 -1.84 -8.85
CA GLU A 157 -13.61 -2.52 -7.90
C GLU A 157 -12.83 -2.93 -6.65
N PHE A 158 -13.51 -2.97 -5.51
CA PHE A 158 -12.88 -3.34 -4.25
C PHE A 158 -13.85 -4.00 -3.27
N LEU A 159 -13.29 -4.71 -2.31
CA LEU A 159 -14.01 -5.27 -1.17
C LEU A 159 -13.21 -5.07 0.11
N TYR A 160 -13.91 -5.08 1.24
CA TYR A 160 -13.31 -5.02 2.57
C TYR A 160 -13.66 -6.27 3.36
N MET A 161 -12.67 -6.83 4.04
CA MET A 161 -12.83 -7.96 4.95
C MET A 161 -11.96 -7.77 6.18
N LYS A 162 -12.18 -8.53 7.26
CA LYS A 162 -11.18 -8.58 8.34
C LYS A 162 -10.00 -9.44 7.91
N ALA A 163 -8.78 -8.99 8.23
CA ALA A 163 -7.55 -9.71 7.87
C ALA A 163 -7.53 -11.15 8.41
N GLY A 164 -7.98 -11.36 9.65
CA GLY A 164 -8.06 -12.68 10.28
C GLY A 164 -9.10 -13.63 9.68
N GLU A 165 -10.07 -13.11 8.93
CA GLU A 165 -11.15 -13.87 8.29
C GLU A 165 -10.88 -14.09 6.79
N LEU A 166 -9.83 -13.46 6.25
CA LEU A 166 -9.48 -13.56 4.83
C LEU A 166 -8.88 -14.94 4.55
N GLN A 167 -9.68 -15.80 3.91
CA GLN A 167 -9.29 -17.14 3.46
C GLN A 167 -9.74 -17.34 2.01
N ARG A 168 -11.01 -17.70 1.82
CA ARG A 168 -11.62 -17.92 0.50
C ARG A 168 -12.59 -16.78 0.23
N VAL A 169 -12.39 -16.07 -0.87
CA VAL A 169 -13.21 -14.91 -1.24
C VAL A 169 -13.93 -15.22 -2.53
N ILE A 170 -15.25 -15.33 -2.46
CA ILE A 170 -16.11 -15.33 -3.63
C ILE A 170 -16.33 -13.86 -3.99
N THR A 171 -15.81 -13.48 -5.14
CA THR A 171 -15.67 -12.08 -5.54
C THR A 171 -16.94 -11.55 -6.23
N PRO A 172 -17.16 -10.23 -6.21
CA PRO A 172 -18.25 -9.62 -6.97
C PRO A 172 -18.12 -9.88 -8.47
N ARG A 173 -19.25 -10.03 -9.18
CA ARG A 173 -19.29 -10.26 -10.64
C ARG A 173 -18.36 -9.35 -11.46
N PRO A 174 -18.24 -8.04 -11.17
CA PRO A 174 -17.30 -7.18 -11.91
C PRO A 174 -15.86 -7.67 -11.94
N TRP A 175 -15.40 -8.44 -10.95
CA TRP A 175 -14.03 -8.98 -10.93
C TRP A 175 -13.86 -10.15 -11.91
N CYS A 176 -14.95 -10.85 -12.22
CA CYS A 176 -14.94 -12.09 -13.01
C CYS A 176 -14.84 -11.85 -14.52
N ASN A 177 -15.22 -10.65 -14.97
CA ASN A 177 -15.40 -10.30 -16.37
C ASN A 177 -14.46 -9.19 -16.86
N GLN A 178 -13.56 -8.68 -16.00
CA GLN A 178 -12.54 -7.73 -16.43
C GLN A 178 -11.47 -8.49 -17.24
N TYR A 179 -11.65 -8.49 -18.56
CA TYR A 179 -10.68 -8.94 -19.56
C TYR A 179 -10.31 -7.77 -20.46
#